data_AF-A0A5N8VN70-F1
#
_entry.id   AF-A0A5N8VN70-F1
#
_cell.length_a   1.000
_cell.length_b   1.000
_cell.length_c   1.000
_cell.angle_alpha   90.00
_cell.angle_beta   90.00
_cell.angle_gamma   90.00
#
_symmetry.space_group_name_H-M   'P 1'
#
loop_
_entity.id
_entity.type
_entity.pdbx_description
1 polymer ?
#
loop_
_entity_poly.entity_id
_entity_poly.type
_entity_poly.pdbx_seq_one_letter_code
_entity_poly.pdbx_strand_id
1 'polypeptide(L)'
;MPPGTYPLWEEALAVVNRDLAATLPEQGELRLMALPRPEEDEPDQVYVAVADGTWHGNPLDHDFDRDDPADAFADVVDAAQESVVERLWQAWPLCAEHGLGMHPREVDDRMVWWCAGGGRAGRVEGGAGEAV
;
A
#
# COMPACT_ATOMS: atom_id res chain seq x y z
N MET A 1 -13.55 -4.67 9.87
CA MET A 1 -12.86 -4.48 11.16
C MET A 1 -13.27 -3.15 11.77
N PRO A 2 -13.40 -3.01 13.10
CA PRO A 2 -13.68 -1.72 13.73
C PRO A 2 -12.56 -0.70 13.46
N PRO A 3 -12.88 0.59 13.26
CA PRO A 3 -11.87 1.64 13.15
C PRO A 3 -10.99 1.73 14.40
N GLY A 4 -9.72 2.07 14.22
CA GLY A 4 -8.73 2.18 15.29
C GLY A 4 -8.21 0.84 15.81
N THR A 5 -8.49 -0.27 15.11
CA THR A 5 -7.90 -1.57 15.47
C THR A 5 -6.42 -1.59 15.11
N TYR A 6 -6.05 -0.97 13.99
CA TYR A 6 -4.66 -0.84 13.54
C TYR A 6 -4.42 0.59 13.02
N PRO A 7 -4.25 1.59 13.92
CA PRO A 7 -4.23 3.00 13.53
C PRO A 7 -3.11 3.34 12.52
N LEU A 8 -1.90 2.79 12.69
CA LEU A 8 -0.80 3.06 11.75
C LEU A 8 -1.07 2.47 10.35
N TRP A 9 -1.65 1.26 10.26
CA TRP A 9 -2.05 0.70 8.97
C TRP A 9 -3.22 1.46 8.35
N GLU A 10 -4.15 1.97 9.16
CA GLU A 10 -5.26 2.80 8.69
C GLU A 10 -4.75 4.14 8.14
N GLU A 11 -3.80 4.78 8.81
CA GLU A 11 -3.14 6.01 8.36
C GLU A 11 -2.33 5.79 7.08
N ALA A 12 -1.54 4.71 7.04
CA ALA A 12 -0.81 4.32 5.85
C ALA A 12 -1.74 4.05 4.67
N LEU A 13 -2.83 3.32 4.91
CA LEU A 13 -3.82 3.02 3.87
C LEU A 13 -4.50 4.29 3.36
N ALA A 14 -4.78 5.27 4.22
CA ALA A 14 -5.36 6.55 3.80
C ALA A 14 -4.44 7.32 2.84
N VAL A 15 -3.14 7.25 3.08
CA VAL A 15 -2.14 7.81 2.16
C VAL A 15 -2.12 7.06 0.84
N VAL A 16 -2.05 5.73 0.86
CA VAL A 16 -2.05 4.91 -0.36
C VAL A 16 -3.33 5.10 -1.17
N ASN A 17 -4.48 5.25 -0.50
CA ASN A 17 -5.77 5.54 -1.14
C ASN A 17 -5.79 6.93 -1.81
N ARG A 18 -5.01 7.90 -1.32
CA ARG A 18 -4.85 9.19 -1.99
C ARG A 18 -4.13 9.02 -3.32
N ASP A 19 -3.05 8.24 -3.35
CA ASP A 19 -2.29 7.94 -4.57
C ASP A 19 -3.13 7.12 -5.56
N LEU A 20 -3.91 6.16 -5.04
CA LEU A 20 -4.83 5.36 -5.84
C LEU A 20 -5.92 6.23 -6.46
N ALA A 21 -6.57 7.12 -5.68
CA ALA A 21 -7.57 8.04 -6.21
C ALA A 21 -7.00 8.99 -7.26
N ALA A 22 -5.72 9.37 -7.16
CA ALA A 22 -5.06 10.22 -8.15
C ALA A 22 -4.71 9.50 -9.46
N THR A 23 -4.54 8.17 -9.43
CA THR A 23 -4.00 7.40 -10.57
C THR A 23 -4.96 6.36 -11.15
N LEU A 24 -5.95 5.91 -10.36
CA LEU A 24 -6.94 4.89 -10.71
C LEU A 24 -8.28 5.14 -9.96
N PRO A 25 -8.94 6.29 -10.18
CA PRO A 25 -10.13 6.69 -9.42
C PRO A 25 -11.33 5.73 -9.55
N GLU A 26 -11.43 4.99 -10.65
CA GLU A 26 -12.53 4.05 -10.91
C GLU A 26 -12.49 2.81 -10.02
N GLN A 27 -11.33 2.50 -9.41
CA GLN A 27 -11.16 1.35 -8.55
C GLN A 27 -11.93 1.51 -7.23
N GLY A 28 -12.05 2.73 -6.72
CA GLY A 28 -12.54 3.01 -5.37
C GLY A 28 -11.40 3.07 -4.34
N GLU A 29 -11.75 2.91 -3.06
CA GLU A 29 -10.77 2.86 -1.97
C GLU A 29 -10.44 1.41 -1.60
N LEU A 30 -9.15 1.15 -1.36
CA LEU A 30 -8.67 -0.06 -0.71
C LEU A 30 -9.13 -0.13 0.75
N ARG A 31 -9.18 -1.35 1.29
CA ARG A 31 -9.67 -1.62 2.65
C ARG A 31 -8.78 -2.62 3.37
N LEU A 32 -8.59 -2.41 4.67
CA LEU A 32 -8.05 -3.45 5.54
C LEU A 32 -9.10 -4.55 5.76
N MET A 33 -8.72 -5.79 5.44
CA MET A 33 -9.54 -6.98 5.63
C MET A 33 -8.85 -7.91 6.62
N ALA A 34 -9.50 -8.19 7.75
CA ALA A 34 -9.03 -9.13 8.74
C ALA A 34 -9.70 -10.49 8.54
N LEU A 35 -8.89 -11.55 8.51
CA LEU A 35 -9.33 -12.94 8.49
C LEU A 35 -8.90 -13.64 9.78
N PRO A 36 -9.81 -14.36 10.46
CA PRO A 36 -9.47 -15.06 11.69
C PRO A 36 -8.46 -16.18 11.41
N ARG A 37 -7.45 -16.31 12.28
CA ARG A 37 -6.60 -17.48 12.29
C ARG A 37 -7.32 -18.68 12.91
N PRO A 38 -6.95 -19.91 12.53
CA PRO A 38 -7.52 -21.12 13.13
C PRO A 38 -7.15 -21.29 14.61
N GLU A 39 -6.07 -20.65 15.07
CA GLU A 39 -5.63 -20.65 16.46
C GLU A 39 -6.17 -19.41 17.18
N GLU A 40 -7.00 -19.60 18.21
CA GLU A 40 -7.79 -18.53 18.85
C GLU A 40 -6.94 -17.47 19.60
N ASP A 41 -5.67 -17.79 19.89
CA ASP A 41 -4.75 -16.90 20.63
C ASP A 41 -3.83 -16.06 19.71
N GLU A 42 -3.90 -16.25 18.38
CA GLU A 42 -3.13 -15.47 17.42
C GLU A 42 -3.94 -14.27 16.89
N PRO A 43 -3.28 -13.14 16.57
CA PRO A 43 -3.96 -12.03 15.92
C PRO A 43 -4.53 -12.43 14.56
N ASP A 44 -5.67 -11.85 14.20
CA ASP A 44 -6.26 -11.97 12.86
C ASP A 44 -5.23 -11.61 11.78
N GLN A 45 -5.21 -12.36 10.68
CA GLN A 45 -4.42 -12.03 9.50
C GLN A 45 -5.05 -10.84 8.78
N VAL A 46 -4.34 -9.72 8.71
CA VAL A 46 -4.83 -8.51 8.04
C VAL A 46 -4.25 -8.42 6.63
N TYR A 47 -5.09 -8.07 5.66
CA TYR A 47 -4.72 -7.89 4.25
C TYR A 47 -5.19 -6.53 3.74
N VAL A 48 -4.57 -6.05 2.67
CA VAL A 48 -5.07 -4.90 1.89
C VAL A 48 -5.90 -5.44 0.73
N ALA A 49 -7.20 -5.16 0.73
CA ALA A 49 -8.12 -5.60 -0.31
C ALA A 49 -8.50 -4.45 -1.26
N VAL A 50 -8.73 -4.80 -2.53
CA VAL A 50 -9.40 -3.91 -3.49
C VAL A 50 -10.87 -3.69 -3.12
N ALA A 51 -11.55 -2.71 -3.74
CA ALA A 51 -12.86 -2.25 -3.29
C ALA A 51 -13.97 -3.32 -3.32
N ASP A 52 -13.83 -4.35 -4.17
CA ASP A 52 -14.75 -5.50 -4.23
C ASP A 52 -14.49 -6.54 -3.11
N GLY A 53 -13.46 -6.33 -2.29
CA GLY A 53 -13.05 -7.19 -1.19
C GLY A 53 -12.10 -8.32 -1.57
N THR A 54 -11.61 -8.39 -2.80
CA THR A 54 -10.56 -9.34 -3.18
C THR A 54 -9.16 -8.79 -2.86
N TRP A 55 -8.19 -9.65 -2.55
CA TRP A 55 -6.81 -9.25 -2.17
C TRP A 55 -5.80 -10.31 -2.60
N HIS A 56 -4.59 -9.91 -3.01
CA HIS A 56 -3.47 -10.83 -3.29
C HIS A 56 -2.33 -10.60 -2.29
N GLY A 57 -1.42 -11.57 -2.19
CA GLY A 57 -0.22 -11.47 -1.37
C GLY A 57 -0.34 -12.11 0.01
N ASN A 58 0.64 -11.80 0.84
CA ASN A 58 0.72 -12.22 2.23
C ASN A 58 -0.09 -11.28 3.13
N PRO A 59 -0.45 -11.72 4.37
CA PRO A 59 -0.96 -10.78 5.36
C PRO A 59 0.10 -9.76 5.72
N LEU A 60 -0.36 -8.57 6.14
CA LEU A 60 0.47 -7.55 6.79
C LEU A 60 1.17 -8.18 7.99
N ASP A 61 2.44 -7.81 8.14
CA ASP A 61 3.33 -8.42 9.09
C ASP A 61 3.14 -7.80 10.48
N HIS A 62 2.74 -8.64 11.43
CA HIS A 62 2.53 -8.24 12.83
C HIS A 62 3.84 -8.18 13.63
N ASP A 63 4.95 -8.67 13.08
CA ASP A 63 6.25 -8.82 13.75
C ASP A 63 7.17 -7.61 13.59
N PHE A 64 6.86 -6.66 12.69
CA PHE A 64 7.54 -5.36 12.68
C PHE A 64 7.27 -4.60 13.98
N ASP A 65 8.14 -3.64 14.32
CA ASP A 65 7.92 -2.75 15.46
C ASP A 65 6.59 -2.01 15.21
N ARG A 66 5.52 -2.48 15.86
CA ARG A 66 4.12 -2.03 15.65
C ARG A 66 3.89 -0.54 15.92
N ASP A 67 4.92 0.15 16.39
CA ASP A 67 4.95 1.56 16.73
C ASP A 67 5.80 2.39 15.75
N ASP A 68 6.39 1.80 14.71
CA ASP A 68 7.09 2.53 13.64
C ASP A 68 6.15 2.81 12.45
N PRO A 69 5.77 4.08 12.21
CA PRO A 69 4.94 4.45 11.08
C PRO A 69 5.57 4.15 9.71
N ALA A 70 6.91 4.14 9.61
CA ALA A 70 7.60 3.87 8.36
C ALA A 70 7.48 2.39 7.95
N ASP A 71 7.66 1.47 8.89
CA ASP A 71 7.48 0.03 8.67
C ASP A 71 6.02 -0.28 8.33
N ALA A 72 5.07 0.30 9.09
CA ALA A 72 3.64 0.16 8.81
C ALA A 72 3.28 0.68 7.41
N PHE A 73 3.89 1.79 6.98
CA PHE A 73 3.67 2.33 5.64
C PHE A 73 4.27 1.44 4.54
N ALA A 74 5.49 0.93 4.75
CA ALA A 74 6.18 0.05 3.81
C ALA A 74 5.40 -1.25 3.57
N ASP A 75 4.87 -1.85 4.63
CA ASP A 75 4.08 -3.08 4.57
C ASP A 75 2.74 -2.85 3.83
N VAL A 76 2.02 -1.77 4.16
CA VAL A 76 0.75 -1.45 3.51
C VAL A 76 0.93 -1.09 2.04
N VAL A 77 1.96 -0.33 1.68
CA VAL A 77 2.18 0.08 0.28
C VAL A 77 2.54 -1.10 -0.62
N ASP A 78 3.33 -2.06 -0.11
CA ASP A 78 3.68 -3.29 -0.81
C ASP A 78 2.44 -4.18 -1.02
N ALA A 79 1.71 -4.49 0.06
CA ALA A 79 0.49 -5.29 0.00
C ALA A 79 -0.60 -4.66 -0.88
N ALA A 80 -0.73 -3.33 -0.85
CA ALA A 80 -1.62 -2.59 -1.73
C ALA A 80 -1.24 -2.75 -3.21
N GLN A 81 0.05 -2.59 -3.52
CA GLN A 81 0.55 -2.75 -4.89
C GLN A 81 0.29 -4.16 -5.41
N GLU A 82 0.65 -5.19 -4.65
CA GLU A 82 0.40 -6.58 -5.06
C GLU A 82 -1.09 -6.82 -5.33
N SER A 83 -1.95 -6.37 -4.42
CA SER A 83 -3.40 -6.56 -4.56
C SER A 83 -3.96 -5.85 -5.79
N VAL A 84 -3.57 -4.61 -6.05
CA VAL A 84 -4.05 -3.89 -7.24
C VAL A 84 -3.52 -4.55 -8.52
N VAL A 85 -2.22 -4.86 -8.59
CA VAL A 85 -1.59 -5.42 -9.79
C VAL A 85 -2.19 -6.79 -10.13
N GLU A 86 -2.31 -7.67 -9.16
CA GLU A 86 -2.72 -9.06 -9.39
C GLU A 86 -4.24 -9.20 -9.52
N ARG A 87 -5.03 -8.33 -8.87
CA ARG A 87 -6.49 -8.41 -8.97
C ARG A 87 -7.06 -7.68 -10.17
N LEU A 88 -6.47 -6.56 -10.55
CA LEU A 88 -6.94 -5.77 -11.68
C LEU A 88 -6.19 -6.08 -12.97
N TRP A 89 -5.14 -6.91 -12.92
CA TRP A 89 -4.29 -7.25 -14.07
C TRP A 89 -3.72 -6.02 -14.78
N GLN A 90 -3.37 -5.00 -13.99
CA GLN A 90 -2.86 -3.72 -14.47
C GLN A 90 -1.70 -3.27 -13.59
N ALA A 91 -0.60 -2.83 -14.19
CA ALA A 91 0.50 -2.22 -13.47
C ALA A 91 0.03 -0.96 -12.73
N TRP A 92 0.39 -0.83 -11.46
CA TRP A 92 0.02 0.32 -10.64
C TRP A 92 1.07 0.63 -9.56
N PRO A 93 1.40 1.93 -9.35
CA PRO A 93 1.04 3.05 -10.22
C PRO A 93 1.88 3.06 -11.49
N LEU A 94 1.39 3.73 -12.54
CA LEU A 94 2.16 3.99 -13.76
C LEU A 94 2.90 5.31 -13.67
N CYS A 95 4.17 5.32 -14.05
CA CYS A 95 4.96 6.53 -14.18
C CYS A 95 4.35 7.43 -15.26
N ALA A 96 3.94 8.64 -14.89
CA ALA A 96 3.32 9.58 -15.82
C ALA A 96 4.24 9.99 -16.99
N GLU A 97 5.56 9.97 -16.78
CA GLU A 97 6.55 10.31 -17.81
C GLU A 97 6.86 9.13 -18.74
N HIS A 98 7.08 7.94 -18.17
CA HIS A 98 7.62 6.80 -18.91
C HIS A 98 6.57 5.74 -19.27
N GLY A 99 5.37 5.79 -18.68
CA GLY A 99 4.34 4.75 -18.83
C GLY A 99 4.73 3.39 -18.24
N LEU A 100 5.77 3.33 -17.41
CA LEU A 100 6.27 2.13 -16.77
C LEU A 100 5.61 1.91 -15.41
N GLY A 101 5.39 0.66 -15.01
CA GLY A 101 5.04 0.33 -13.63
C GLY A 101 6.09 0.87 -12.66
N MET A 102 5.62 1.47 -11.57
CA MET A 102 6.46 1.95 -10.47
C MET A 102 6.39 0.96 -9.32
N HIS A 103 7.43 0.93 -8.50
CA HIS A 103 7.50 0.12 -7.28
C HIS A 103 7.76 1.02 -6.08
N PRO A 104 7.25 0.68 -4.89
CA PRO A 104 7.61 1.39 -3.69
C PRO A 104 9.10 1.20 -3.42
N ARG A 105 9.78 2.27 -3.03
CA ARG A 105 11.20 2.24 -2.70
C ARG A 105 11.52 3.28 -1.65
N GLU A 106 12.29 2.90 -0.65
CA GLU A 106 12.81 3.83 0.34
C GLU A 106 13.98 4.65 -0.24
N VAL A 107 13.89 5.97 -0.10
CA VAL A 107 14.91 6.95 -0.48
C VAL A 107 14.96 8.04 0.59
N ASP A 108 16.12 8.25 1.20
CA ASP A 108 16.32 9.26 2.27
C ASP A 108 15.25 9.16 3.38
N ASP A 109 15.02 7.95 3.89
CA ASP A 109 14.03 7.62 4.94
C ASP A 109 12.57 7.96 4.54
N ARG A 110 12.27 8.02 3.24
CA ARG A 110 10.93 8.23 2.71
C ARG A 110 10.60 7.17 1.67
N MET A 111 9.42 6.58 1.78
CA MET A 111 8.90 5.75 0.70
C MET A 111 8.49 6.61 -0.49
N VAL A 112 8.89 6.21 -1.69
CA VAL A 112 8.52 6.87 -2.95
C VAL A 112 8.17 5.83 -4.01
N TRP A 113 7.32 6.23 -4.97
CA TRP A 113 7.09 5.46 -6.18
C TRP A 113 8.26 5.64 -7.14
N TRP A 114 8.94 4.54 -7.49
CA TRP A 114 10.13 4.56 -8.33
C TRP A 114 9.94 3.75 -9.62
N CYS A 115 10.41 4.27 -10.76
CA CYS A 115 10.37 3.58 -12.05
C CYS A 115 11.78 3.31 -12.62
N ALA A 116 11.91 2.29 -13.47
CA ALA A 116 13.19 1.90 -14.07
C ALA A 116 13.69 2.78 -15.23
N GLY A 117 12.98 3.88 -15.56
CA GLY A 117 13.22 4.69 -16.76
C GLY A 117 14.56 5.45 -16.82
N GLY A 118 15.19 5.73 -15.67
CA GLY A 118 16.53 6.34 -15.58
C GLY A 118 16.60 7.82 -16.01
N GLY A 119 16.89 8.72 -15.05
CA GLY A 119 17.04 10.17 -15.26
C GLY A 119 16.80 10.92 -13.95
N ARG A 120 17.08 12.23 -13.87
CA ARG A 120 16.86 13.08 -12.66
C ARG A 120 15.36 13.26 -12.30
N ALA A 121 14.51 12.36 -12.77
CA ALA A 121 13.06 12.30 -12.70
C ALA A 121 12.61 10.88 -12.28
N GLY A 122 13.30 10.29 -11.29
CA GLY A 122 12.76 9.17 -10.50
C GLY A 122 11.93 9.63 -9.29
N ARG A 123 11.71 10.94 -9.17
CA ARG A 123 10.87 11.59 -8.16
C ARG A 123 9.85 12.45 -8.91
N VAL A 124 8.60 12.03 -8.94
CA VAL A 124 7.49 12.95 -9.23
C VAL A 124 7.12 13.56 -7.88
N GLU A 125 7.20 14.89 -7.77
CA GLU A 125 6.62 15.60 -6.62
C GLU A 125 5.10 15.39 -6.66
N GLY A 126 4.66 14.54 -5.74
CA GLY A 126 3.35 13.89 -5.66
C GLY A 126 3.51 12.50 -5.07
N GLY A 127 4.51 12.35 -4.19
CA GLY A 127 5.08 11.08 -3.77
C GLY A 127 4.12 10.26 -2.92
N ALA A 128 4.44 8.97 -2.82
CA ALA A 128 3.94 8.12 -1.76
C ALA A 128 4.11 8.86 -0.43
N GLY A 129 2.99 9.32 0.13
CA GLY A 129 2.88 9.78 1.51
C GLY A 129 3.92 10.72 2.07
N GLU A 130 3.66 12.02 2.01
CA GLU A 130 4.02 12.86 3.16
C GLU A 130 2.99 12.61 4.26
N ALA A 131 3.43 11.94 5.34
CA ALA A 131 2.77 12.05 6.64
C ALA A 131 2.87 13.51 7.09
N VAL A 132 1.72 14.13 7.36
CA VAL A 132 1.62 15.43 8.04
C VAL A 132 1.05 15.23 9.44
#